data_AF-A0A936KXN3-F1
#
_entry.id   AF-A0A936KXN3-F1
#
_cell.length_a   1.000
_cell.length_b   1.000
_cell.length_c   1.000
_cell.angle_alpha   90.00
_cell.angle_beta   90.00
_cell.angle_gamma   90.00
#
_symmetry.space_group_name_H-M   'P 1'
#
loop_
_entity.id
_entity.type
_entity.pdbx_description
1 polymer ?
#
loop_
_entity_poly.entity_id
_entity_poly.type
_entity_poly.pdbx_seq_one_letter_code
_entity_poly.pdbx_strand_id
1 'polypeptide(L)'
;MKQLSTEQVNFIAKKIESGEISSKELYSDLLDHFCCVIEEEINKNVSFDDAYKKACLQICPDGLEEIQQELLNSKSIKRMKNSTVTLGIVAISTACVGVWFKMFHWPAANIFIFTALTLLCLGFLPMYFFYSYKQDLTKALFPKEKYLWFCEYFSNCNRMCL
;
A
#
# COMPACT_ATOMS: atom_id res chain seq x y z
N MET A 1 -29.94 -14.24 5.48
CA MET A 1 -28.63 -13.74 5.94
C MET A 1 -28.85 -13.08 7.28
N LYS A 2 -28.28 -13.58 8.38
CA LYS A 2 -28.29 -12.87 9.66
C LYS A 2 -27.31 -11.71 9.55
N GLN A 3 -27.82 -10.48 9.60
CA GLN A 3 -26.97 -9.30 9.71
C GLN A 3 -26.56 -9.10 11.16
N LEU A 4 -25.33 -8.61 11.34
CA LEU A 4 -24.83 -8.21 12.65
C LEU A 4 -25.65 -7.06 13.22
N SER A 5 -25.85 -7.06 14.55
CA SER A 5 -26.47 -5.90 15.19
C SER A 5 -25.53 -4.70 15.12
N THR A 6 -26.09 -3.49 15.07
CA THR A 6 -25.31 -2.25 15.04
C THR A 6 -24.39 -2.11 16.26
N GLU A 7 -24.74 -2.72 17.39
CA GLU A 7 -23.89 -2.77 18.59
C GLU A 7 -22.66 -3.66 18.42
N GLN A 8 -22.79 -4.79 17.72
CA GLN A 8 -21.69 -5.71 17.43
C GLN A 8 -20.71 -5.10 16.42
N VAL A 9 -21.22 -4.39 15.41
CA VAL A 9 -20.40 -3.64 14.45
C VAL A 9 -19.62 -2.53 15.17
N ASN A 10 -20.27 -1.80 16.08
CA ASN A 10 -19.59 -0.78 16.90
C ASN A 10 -18.53 -1.37 17.83
N PHE A 11 -18.73 -2.58 18.36
CA PHE A 11 -17.72 -3.27 19.17
C PHE A 11 -16.48 -3.62 18.35
N ILE A 12 -16.66 -4.12 17.13
CA ILE A 12 -15.58 -4.45 16.19
C ILE A 12 -14.85 -3.16 15.79
N ALA A 13 -15.59 -2.11 15.41
CA ALA A 13 -15.06 -0.79 15.09
C ALA A 13 -14.16 -0.23 16.20
N LYS A 14 -14.61 -0.28 17.47
CA LYS A 14 -13.85 0.23 18.62
C LYS A 14 -12.55 -0.54 18.87
N LYS A 15 -12.55 -1.86 18.63
CA LYS A 15 -11.34 -2.69 18.74
C LYS A 15 -10.36 -2.40 17.61
N ILE A 16 -10.86 -2.17 16.40
CA ILE A 16 -10.04 -1.81 15.24
C ILE A 16 -9.47 -0.40 15.39
N GLU A 17 -10.26 0.57 15.90
CA GLU A 17 -9.80 1.94 16.19
C GLU A 17 -8.71 1.99 17.27
N SER A 18 -8.69 1.03 18.20
CA SER A 18 -7.62 0.95 19.20
C SER A 18 -6.26 0.56 18.59
N GLY A 19 -6.25 0.00 17.37
CA GLY A 19 -5.07 -0.06 16.52
C GLY A 19 -5.00 1.21 15.67
N GLU A 20 -3.91 1.96 15.73
CA GLU A 20 -3.75 3.24 15.03
C GLU A 20 -3.72 3.08 13.49
N ILE A 21 -4.87 2.81 12.85
CA ILE A 21 -5.00 2.72 11.40
C ILE A 21 -5.03 4.13 10.82
N SER A 22 -4.00 4.47 10.05
CA SER A 22 -3.72 5.84 9.59
C SER A 22 -4.48 6.23 8.30
N SER A 23 -5.40 5.41 7.79
CA SER A 23 -6.18 5.72 6.59
C SER A 23 -7.65 5.27 6.69
N LYS A 24 -8.56 6.23 6.48
CA LYS A 24 -10.01 6.04 6.53
C LYS A 24 -10.55 5.04 5.49
N GLU A 25 -9.92 4.98 4.30
CA GLU A 25 -10.29 4.03 3.24
C GLU A 25 -10.00 2.59 3.68
N LEU A 26 -8.78 2.31 4.14
CA LEU A 26 -8.43 0.96 4.60
C LEU A 26 -9.25 0.55 5.84
N TYR A 27 -9.51 1.49 6.75
CA TYR A 27 -10.38 1.23 7.90
C TYR A 27 -11.78 0.76 7.46
N SER A 28 -12.35 1.44 6.46
CA SER A 28 -13.68 1.09 5.93
C SER A 28 -13.66 -0.28 5.25
N ASP A 29 -12.67 -0.56 4.40
CA ASP A 29 -12.56 -1.83 3.67
C ASP A 29 -12.33 -3.01 4.63
N LEU A 30 -11.49 -2.80 5.65
CA LEU A 30 -11.17 -3.80 6.65
C LEU A 30 -12.38 -4.06 7.56
N LEU A 31 -13.09 -3.02 7.99
CA LEU A 31 -14.35 -3.16 8.75
C LEU A 31 -15.40 -3.95 7.96
N ASP A 32 -15.61 -3.61 6.69
CA ASP A 32 -16.55 -4.32 5.81
C ASP A 32 -16.17 -5.79 5.63
N HIS A 33 -14.87 -6.07 5.48
CA HIS A 33 -14.38 -7.44 5.35
C HIS A 33 -14.58 -8.24 6.65
N PHE A 34 -14.27 -7.66 7.81
CA PHE A 34 -14.54 -8.28 9.11
C PHE A 34 -16.03 -8.57 9.29
N CYS A 35 -16.90 -7.63 8.95
CA CYS A 35 -18.35 -7.81 9.02
C CYS A 35 -18.82 -8.95 8.12
N CYS A 36 -18.38 -8.99 6.86
CA CYS A 36 -18.71 -10.07 5.92
C CYS A 36 -18.32 -11.46 6.45
N VAL A 37 -17.08 -11.62 6.92
CA VAL A 37 -16.57 -12.91 7.42
C VAL A 37 -17.34 -13.36 8.67
N ILE A 38 -17.64 -12.44 9.58
CA ILE A 38 -18.38 -12.76 10.81
C ILE A 38 -19.83 -13.11 10.51
N GLU A 39 -20.49 -12.39 9.60
CA GLU A 39 -21.86 -12.70 9.17
C GLU A 39 -21.95 -14.09 8.53
N GLU A 40 -20.92 -14.48 7.77
CA GLU A 40 -20.84 -15.81 7.18
C GLU A 40 -20.67 -16.92 8.23
N GLU A 41 -19.80 -16.73 9.22
CA GLU A 41 -19.62 -17.71 10.30
C GLU A 41 -20.84 -17.79 11.23
N ILE A 42 -21.58 -16.70 11.44
CA ILE A 42 -22.84 -16.71 12.20
C ILE A 42 -23.93 -17.51 11.46
N ASN A 43 -23.96 -17.47 10.13
CA ASN A 43 -24.90 -18.27 9.34
C ASN A 43 -24.64 -19.78 9.48
N LYS A 44 -23.44 -20.19 9.91
CA LYS A 44 -23.07 -21.60 10.22
C LYS A 44 -23.44 -22.04 11.65
N ASN A 45 -24.28 -21.27 12.36
CA ASN A 45 -24.71 -21.51 13.75
C ASN A 45 -23.60 -21.46 14.82
N VAL A 46 -22.54 -20.68 14.59
CA VAL A 46 -21.46 -20.48 15.57
C VAL A 46 -21.77 -19.26 16.46
N SER A 47 -21.34 -19.29 17.73
CA SER A 47 -21.44 -18.14 18.64
C SER A 47 -20.62 -16.95 18.12
N PHE A 48 -21.10 -15.72 18.37
CA PHE A 48 -20.44 -14.48 17.93
C PHE A 48 -18.98 -14.37 18.38
N ASP A 49 -18.67 -14.81 19.61
CA ASP A 49 -17.31 -14.72 20.17
C ASP A 49 -16.31 -15.63 19.42
N ASP A 50 -16.75 -16.83 19.04
CA ASP A 50 -15.94 -17.80 18.29
C ASP A 50 -15.81 -17.38 16.82
N ALA A 51 -16.88 -16.85 16.22
CA ALA A 51 -16.83 -16.26 14.88
C ALA A 51 -15.86 -15.08 14.81
N TYR A 52 -15.87 -14.21 15.83
CA TYR A 52 -14.94 -13.08 15.93
C TYR A 52 -13.49 -13.53 16.08
N LYS A 53 -13.20 -14.53 16.95
CA LYS A 53 -11.84 -15.08 17.10
C LYS A 53 -11.31 -15.69 15.80
N LYS A 54 -12.15 -16.44 15.07
CA LYS A 54 -11.80 -17.00 13.76
C LYS A 54 -11.54 -15.91 12.72
N ALA A 55 -12.40 -14.90 12.64
CA ALA A 55 -12.20 -13.76 11.74
C ALA A 55 -10.90 -13.02 12.04
N CYS A 56 -10.58 -12.81 13.33
CA CYS A 56 -9.33 -12.19 13.75
C CYS A 56 -8.09 -13.00 13.33
N LEU A 57 -8.13 -14.34 13.49
CA LEU A 57 -7.04 -15.23 13.05
C LEU A 57 -6.91 -15.32 11.53
N GLN A 58 -8.03 -15.26 10.80
CA GLN A 58 -8.03 -15.32 9.33
C GLN A 58 -7.57 -14.01 8.68
N ILE A 59 -7.94 -12.87 9.26
CA ILE A 59 -7.66 -11.56 8.69
C ILE A 59 -6.31 -11.01 9.18
N CYS A 60 -5.91 -11.31 10.42
CA CYS A 60 -4.69 -10.81 11.05
C CYS A 60 -3.91 -11.93 11.79
N PRO A 61 -3.29 -12.90 11.10
CA PRO A 61 -2.54 -13.98 11.75
C PRO A 61 -1.34 -13.47 12.59
N ASP A 62 -0.69 -12.39 12.15
CA ASP A 62 0.44 -11.73 12.83
C ASP A 62 0.10 -10.33 13.40
N GLY A 63 -1.19 -9.95 13.39
CA GLY A 63 -1.69 -8.69 13.98
C GLY A 63 -1.73 -7.48 13.04
N LEU A 64 -2.29 -6.36 13.54
CA LEU A 64 -2.48 -5.11 12.76
C LEU A 64 -1.17 -4.35 12.46
N GLU A 65 -0.08 -4.68 13.15
CA GLU A 65 1.21 -3.99 12.97
C GLU A 65 1.83 -4.23 11.58
N GLU A 66 1.67 -5.43 11.02
CA GLU A 66 2.18 -5.78 9.68
C GLU A 66 1.43 -5.02 8.58
N ILE A 67 0.09 -4.96 8.69
CA ILE A 67 -0.77 -4.19 7.79
C ILE A 67 -0.38 -2.70 7.81
N GLN A 68 -0.11 -2.15 8.99
CA GLN A 68 0.33 -0.76 9.12
C GLN A 68 1.72 -0.54 8.52
N GLN A 69 2.67 -1.46 8.72
CA GLN A 69 3.99 -1.37 8.12
C GLN A 69 3.92 -1.38 6.59
N GLU A 70 3.03 -2.19 6.00
CA GLU A 70 2.78 -2.19 4.55
C GLU A 70 2.20 -0.88 4.05
N LEU A 71 1.25 -0.30 4.78
CA LEU A 71 0.69 1.01 4.46
C LEU A 71 1.74 2.11 4.53
N LEU A 72 2.60 2.09 5.54
CA LEU A 72 3.71 3.04 5.66
C LEU A 72 4.70 2.84 4.52
N ASN A 73 5.02 1.58 4.17
CA ASN A 73 5.93 1.26 3.09
C ASN A 73 5.34 1.70 1.73
N SER A 74 4.05 1.46 1.47
CA SER A 74 3.37 1.90 0.25
C SER A 74 3.25 3.42 0.14
N LYS A 75 2.93 4.13 1.25
CA LYS A 75 3.00 5.61 1.31
C LYS A 75 4.41 6.11 1.04
N SER A 76 5.45 5.44 1.55
CA SER A 76 6.86 5.81 1.31
C SER A 76 7.26 5.60 -0.15
N ILE A 77 6.84 4.50 -0.78
CA ILE A 77 7.08 4.19 -2.20
C ILE A 77 6.37 5.22 -3.09
N LYS A 78 5.13 5.60 -2.75
CA LYS A 78 4.38 6.65 -3.47
C LYS A 78 5.05 8.02 -3.33
N ARG A 79 5.61 8.34 -2.16
CA ARG A 79 6.39 9.58 -1.94
C ARG A 79 7.69 9.59 -2.76
N MET A 80 8.39 8.46 -2.84
CA MET A 80 9.58 8.31 -3.68
C MET A 80 9.26 8.54 -5.14
N LYS A 81 8.14 7.99 -5.66
CA LYS A 81 7.70 8.22 -7.05
C LYS A 81 7.55 9.70 -7.38
N ASN A 82 6.84 10.46 -6.54
CA ASN A 82 6.63 11.89 -6.76
C ASN A 82 7.96 12.68 -6.69
N SER A 83 8.88 12.25 -5.82
CA SER A 83 10.20 12.88 -5.70
C SER A 83 11.08 12.61 -6.93
N THR A 84 11.06 11.40 -7.49
CA THR A 84 11.81 11.07 -8.71
C THR A 84 11.32 11.88 -9.92
N VAL A 85 10.01 12.06 -10.05
CA VAL A 85 9.40 12.85 -11.13
C VAL A 85 9.78 14.32 -11.03
N THR A 86 9.69 14.90 -9.82
CA THR A 86 10.06 16.32 -9.61
C THR A 86 11.55 16.56 -9.87
N LEU A 87 12.44 15.67 -9.43
CA LEU A 87 13.87 15.77 -9.76
C LEU A 87 14.13 15.67 -11.27
N GLY A 88 13.43 14.79 -11.98
CA GLY A 88 13.53 14.69 -13.44
C GLY A 88 13.14 15.99 -14.15
N ILE A 89 12.02 16.62 -13.73
CA ILE A 89 11.57 17.90 -14.28
C ILE A 89 12.61 19.00 -14.02
N VAL A 90 13.16 19.07 -12.81
CA VAL A 90 14.20 20.04 -12.45
C VAL A 90 15.49 19.81 -13.25
N ALA A 91 15.88 18.55 -13.49
CA ALA A 91 17.05 18.23 -14.31
C ALA A 91 16.90 18.76 -15.74
N ILE A 92 15.75 18.48 -16.36
CA ILE A 92 15.47 18.85 -17.75
C ILE A 92 15.35 20.37 -17.90
N SER A 93 14.66 21.04 -16.98
CA SER A 93 14.56 22.50 -17.01
C SER A 93 15.93 23.17 -16.87
N THR A 94 16.77 22.69 -15.96
CA THR A 94 18.15 23.19 -15.78
C THR A 94 19.00 22.94 -17.02
N ALA A 95 18.85 21.78 -17.69
CA ALA A 95 19.54 21.49 -18.94
C ALA A 95 19.10 22.45 -20.06
N CYS A 96 17.80 22.70 -20.21
CA CYS A 96 17.27 23.65 -21.21
C CYS A 96 17.80 25.06 -20.99
N VAL A 97 17.84 25.53 -19.73
CA VAL A 97 18.43 26.82 -19.37
C VAL A 97 19.92 26.86 -19.74
N GLY A 98 20.67 25.80 -19.47
CA GLY A 98 22.08 25.69 -19.85
C GLY A 98 22.31 25.78 -21.37
N VAL A 99 21.45 25.13 -22.17
CA VAL A 99 21.49 25.22 -23.64
C VAL A 99 21.18 26.62 -24.12
N TRP A 100 20.17 27.29 -23.56
CA TRP A 100 19.87 28.69 -23.88
C TRP A 100 21.04 29.61 -23.59
N PHE A 101 21.68 29.48 -22.43
CA PHE A 101 22.86 30.27 -22.09
C PHE A 101 24.02 30.05 -23.07
N LYS A 102 24.14 28.83 -23.61
CA LYS A 102 25.12 28.51 -24.65
C LYS A 102 24.81 29.23 -25.97
N MET A 103 23.53 29.33 -26.34
CA MET A 103 23.11 30.09 -27.54
C MET A 103 23.40 31.58 -27.39
N PHE A 104 23.14 32.15 -26.21
CA PHE A 104 23.40 33.56 -25.91
C PHE A 104 24.88 33.88 -25.59
N HIS A 105 25.79 32.91 -25.68
CA HIS A 105 27.23 33.06 -25.39
C HIS A 105 27.51 33.61 -23.98
N TRP A 106 26.59 33.39 -23.04
CA TRP A 106 26.73 33.91 -21.69
C TRP A 106 27.74 33.09 -20.86
N PRO A 107 28.59 33.78 -20.06
CA PRO A 107 29.60 33.14 -19.23
C PRO A 107 28.95 32.47 -18.01
N ALA A 108 28.36 31.30 -18.21
CA ALA A 108 27.84 30.38 -17.19
C ALA A 108 27.29 29.08 -17.80
N ALA A 109 27.16 28.99 -19.12
CA ALA A 109 26.53 27.85 -19.82
C ALA A 109 27.09 26.49 -19.40
N ASN A 110 28.42 26.39 -19.25
CA ASN A 110 29.07 25.15 -18.84
C ASN A 110 28.65 24.73 -17.43
N ILE A 111 28.51 25.67 -16.49
CA ILE A 111 28.13 25.38 -15.10
C ILE A 111 26.73 24.76 -15.08
N PHE A 112 25.76 25.33 -15.78
CA PHE A 112 24.41 24.78 -15.86
C PHE A 112 24.38 23.38 -16.50
N ILE A 113 25.14 23.17 -17.58
CA ILE A 113 25.20 21.87 -18.26
C ILE A 113 25.81 20.79 -17.36
N PHE A 114 26.93 21.09 -16.70
CA PHE A 114 27.55 20.17 -15.74
C PHE A 114 26.61 19.89 -14.56
N THR A 115 25.96 20.92 -14.03
CA THR A 115 25.02 20.76 -12.91
C THR A 115 23.83 19.89 -13.29
N ALA A 116 23.25 20.10 -14.48
CA ALA A 116 22.16 19.26 -14.98
C ALA A 116 22.59 17.80 -15.19
N LEU A 117 23.79 17.58 -15.73
CA LEU A 117 24.35 16.24 -15.92
C LEU A 117 24.59 15.54 -14.57
N THR A 118 25.17 16.24 -13.60
CA THR A 118 25.37 15.71 -12.24
C THR A 118 24.05 15.38 -11.57
N LEU A 119 23.03 16.25 -11.69
CA LEU A 119 21.69 16.01 -11.12
C LEU A 119 21.02 14.78 -11.75
N LEU A 120 21.18 14.58 -13.07
CA LEU A 120 20.63 13.42 -13.77
C LEU A 120 21.33 12.12 -13.35
N CYS A 121 22.67 12.11 -13.35
CA CYS A 121 23.47 10.92 -13.08
C CYS A 121 23.50 10.53 -11.60
N LEU A 122 23.64 11.49 -10.68
CA LEU A 122 23.79 11.23 -9.24
C LEU A 122 22.51 11.50 -8.43
N GLY A 123 21.52 12.19 -8.99
CA GLY A 123 20.24 12.42 -8.33
C GLY A 123 19.16 11.49 -8.85
N PHE A 124 18.78 11.66 -10.12
CA PHE A 124 17.67 10.93 -10.73
C PHE A 124 17.93 9.42 -10.83
N LEU A 125 19.12 9.02 -11.32
CA LEU A 125 19.45 7.61 -11.55
C LEU A 125 19.44 6.74 -10.27
N PRO A 126 20.12 7.11 -9.16
CA PRO A 126 20.05 6.30 -7.94
C PRO A 126 18.64 6.29 -7.36
N MET A 127 17.93 7.42 -7.36
CA MET A 127 16.55 7.46 -6.85
C MET A 127 15.61 6.54 -7.65
N TYR A 128 15.77 6.49 -8.97
CA TYR A 128 15.03 5.58 -9.84
C TYR A 128 15.34 4.11 -9.53
N PHE A 129 16.62 3.76 -9.36
CA PHE A 129 17.02 2.39 -9.03
C PHE A 129 16.45 1.93 -7.68
N PHE A 130 16.56 2.77 -6.63
CA PHE A 130 15.98 2.49 -5.32
C PHE A 130 14.45 2.33 -5.39
N TYR A 131 13.77 3.16 -6.18
CA TYR A 131 12.33 3.04 -6.38
C TYR A 131 11.97 1.71 -7.05
N SER A 132 12.66 1.32 -8.13
CA SER A 132 12.42 0.04 -8.82
C SER A 132 12.66 -1.14 -7.88
N TYR A 133 13.78 -1.13 -7.14
CA TYR A 133 14.12 -2.19 -6.19
C TYR A 133 13.04 -2.36 -5.11
N LYS A 134 12.58 -1.27 -4.50
CA LYS A 134 11.50 -1.31 -3.51
C LYS A 134 10.19 -1.81 -4.10
N GLN A 135 9.88 -1.41 -5.33
CA GLN A 135 8.67 -1.85 -6.01
C GLN A 135 8.68 -3.36 -6.25
N ASP A 136 9.81 -3.92 -6.69
CA ASP A 136 9.92 -5.35 -6.98
C ASP A 136 9.97 -6.20 -5.70
N LEU A 137 10.63 -5.71 -4.65
CA LEU A 137 10.56 -6.34 -3.33
C LEU A 137 9.13 -6.38 -2.78
N THR A 138 8.37 -5.29 -2.95
CA THR A 138 6.96 -5.23 -2.51
C THR A 138 6.09 -6.22 -3.29
N LYS A 139 6.29 -6.37 -4.60
CA LYS A 139 5.57 -7.37 -5.40
C LYS A 139 5.95 -8.80 -5.00
N ALA A 140 7.22 -9.05 -4.66
CA ALA A 140 7.70 -10.37 -4.27
C ALA A 140 7.23 -10.79 -2.88
N LEU A 141 7.11 -9.84 -1.93
CA LEU A 141 6.59 -10.07 -0.59
C LEU A 141 5.06 -10.23 -0.57
N PHE A 142 4.36 -9.51 -1.46
CA PHE A 142 2.91 -9.55 -1.59
C PHE A 142 2.52 -10.10 -2.96
N PRO A 143 2.73 -11.39 -3.22
CA PRO A 143 2.16 -12.03 -4.38
C PRO A 143 0.65 -11.92 -4.23
N LYS A 144 0.00 -11.20 -5.16
CA LYS A 144 -1.46 -11.11 -5.26
C LYS A 144 -2.15 -12.49 -5.35
N GLU A 145 -1.37 -13.56 -5.50
CA GLU A 145 -1.83 -14.94 -5.48
C GLU A 145 -2.33 -15.42 -4.10
N LYS A 146 -1.91 -14.81 -2.98
CA LYS A 146 -2.44 -15.20 -1.64
C LYS A 146 -3.95 -15.00 -1.53
N TYR A 147 -4.51 -13.96 -2.17
CA TYR A 147 -5.94 -13.67 -2.12
C TYR A 147 -6.75 -14.62 -3.03
N LEU A 148 -6.17 -15.08 -4.13
CA LEU A 148 -6.79 -16.02 -5.08
C LEU A 148 -6.83 -17.45 -4.53
N TRP A 149 -5.75 -17.92 -3.92
CA TRP A 149 -5.72 -19.21 -3.21
C TRP A 149 -6.69 -19.24 -2.02
N PHE A 150 -6.92 -18.11 -1.36
CA PHE A 150 -7.86 -18.01 -0.23
C PHE A 150 -9.33 -18.14 -0.70
N CYS A 151 -9.70 -17.51 -1.82
CA CYS A 151 -11.00 -17.74 -2.46
C CYS A 151 -11.19 -19.19 -2.91
N GLU A 152 -10.16 -19.83 -3.45
CA GLU A 152 -10.22 -21.22 -3.89
C GLU A 152 -10.35 -22.21 -2.73
N TYR A 153 -9.63 -21.97 -1.62
CA TYR A 153 -9.75 -22.76 -0.39
C TYR A 153 -11.13 -22.59 0.26
N PHE A 154 -11.70 -21.39 0.25
CA PHE A 154 -13.02 -21.11 0.82
C PHE A 154 -14.16 -21.70 -0.04
N SER A 155 -14.03 -21.66 -1.37
CA SER A 155 -14.94 -22.34 -2.29
C SER A 155 -14.90 -23.87 -2.13
N ASN A 156 -13.73 -24.44 -1.81
CA ASN A 156 -13.61 -25.88 -1.55
C ASN A 156 -14.19 -26.29 -0.20
N CYS A 157 -14.07 -25.44 0.83
CA CYS A 157 -14.66 -25.71 2.15
C CYS A 157 -16.20 -25.69 2.10
N ASN A 158 -16.80 -24.85 1.27
CA ASN A 158 -18.26 -24.81 1.07
C ASN A 158 -18.80 -26.03 0.31
N ARG A 159 -17.95 -26.70 -0.49
CA ARG A 159 -18.31 -27.93 -1.22
C ARG A 159 -18.22 -29.19 -0.35
N MET A 160 -17.48 -29.14 0.75
CA MET A 160 -17.25 -30.27 1.67
C MET A 160 -18.23 -30.28 2.86
N CYS A 161 -19.02 -29.21 3.04
CA CYS A 161 -20.07 -29.08 4.05
C CYS A 161 -21.50 -29.18 3.48
N LEU A 162 -21.66 -29.60 2.22
CA LEU A 162 -22.93 -29.92 1.57
C LEU A 162 -23.12 -31.44 1.46
#